data_AF-A0A2N5ZZ79-F1
#
_entry.id   AF-A0A2N5ZZ79-F1
#
_cell.length_a   1.000
_cell.length_b   1.000
_cell.length_c   1.000
_cell.angle_alpha   90.00
_cell.angle_beta   90.00
_cell.angle_gamma   90.00
#
_symmetry.space_group_name_H-M   'P 1'
#
loop_
_entity.id
_entity.type
_entity.pdbx_description
1 polymer ?
#
loop_
_entity_poly.entity_id
_entity_poly.type
_entity_poly.pdbx_seq_one_letter_code
_entity_poly.pdbx_strand_id
1 'polypeptide(L)'
;MNGLQTFVRARIFLPVAVLLLSGCSIIGAGLGSTLDDPENITTSTEQPSYLSEVAPGDELTLKLFSGKEHSGEFRGIAQPTLDELNTMLETSSRIEGGPLLQRGDAVDVVTEDGESYPVRFIGCDGLGVYLQRSEDRKPLYIILPLLDHLKLAGGETFDADDLQDALANGNLRSVGNVRLESDSASQLIPLDEVESVITTSRRRPGLITGFIVGLAVDAFLIYSMVDTDSSPPPPPEVKKKDTGASSGAGAGGACGCPFVFGRTGDDYIVEGECFSGAVFEAAQRRDWMKLAFTQPEDGALHLQLRDLLQEVDYIDHLALLRVEHAEGSEVVPTEDGRLLECTLTAPRSAVDDGGRDVRSLVTGGTERWWLSHPAGRINGSKPLRAEASPDRPGLTVTFPKPADTDSITLVARLQNTDWGARLHYGFFGLFGEALPAQYELWNSDQKARADLHQL
;
A
#
# COMPACT_ATOMS: atom_id res chain seq x y z
N MET A 1 -21.07 58.27 14.24
CA MET A 1 -20.42 57.43 13.22
C MET A 1 -20.92 55.96 13.20
N ASN A 2 -22.14 55.64 13.67
CA ASN A 2 -22.65 54.25 13.68
C ASN A 2 -23.78 53.99 12.66
N GLY A 3 -24.19 54.99 11.87
CA GLY A 3 -25.28 54.83 10.88
C GLY A 3 -24.85 54.26 9.53
N LEU A 4 -23.57 54.36 9.17
CA LEU A 4 -23.08 54.01 7.83
C LEU A 4 -22.67 52.53 7.70
N GLN A 5 -22.22 51.88 8.78
CA GLN A 5 -21.83 50.45 8.73
C GLN A 5 -23.01 49.48 8.71
N THR A 6 -24.13 49.82 9.35
CA THR A 6 -25.33 48.96 9.36
C THR A 6 -26.05 48.97 8.00
N PHE A 7 -25.94 50.07 7.25
CA PHE A 7 -26.58 50.23 5.95
C PHE A 7 -25.85 49.48 4.82
N VAL A 8 -24.53 49.25 4.95
CA VAL A 8 -23.73 48.50 3.97
C VAL A 8 -23.86 46.99 4.17
N ARG A 9 -23.93 46.50 5.42
CA ARG A 9 -24.11 45.05 5.69
C ARG A 9 -25.48 44.52 5.25
N ALA A 10 -26.54 45.32 5.34
CA ALA A 10 -27.89 44.91 4.91
C ALA A 10 -28.06 44.79 3.38
N ARG A 11 -27.24 45.49 2.58
CA ARG A 11 -27.32 45.45 1.11
C ARG A 11 -26.57 44.29 0.46
N ILE A 12 -25.66 43.63 1.17
CA ILE A 12 -24.90 42.48 0.66
C ILE A 12 -25.59 41.15 1.03
N PHE A 13 -26.26 41.08 2.19
CA PHE A 13 -26.90 39.82 2.63
C PHE A 13 -28.21 39.49 1.89
N LEU A 14 -28.97 40.49 1.45
CA LEU A 14 -30.27 40.24 0.78
C LEU A 14 -30.13 39.67 -0.64
N PRO A 15 -29.19 40.15 -1.50
CA PRO A 15 -28.97 39.56 -2.83
C PRO A 15 -28.38 38.15 -2.77
N VAL A 16 -27.47 37.88 -1.81
CA VAL A 16 -26.83 36.56 -1.65
C VAL A 16 -27.82 35.50 -1.16
N ALA A 17 -28.72 35.86 -0.23
CA ALA A 17 -29.78 34.96 0.22
C ALA A 17 -30.84 34.68 -0.85
N VAL A 18 -31.10 35.64 -1.75
CA VAL A 18 -32.02 35.45 -2.89
C VAL A 18 -31.37 34.60 -3.98
N LEU A 19 -30.07 34.78 -4.28
CA LEU A 19 -29.31 33.94 -5.22
C LEU A 19 -29.21 32.48 -4.77
N LEU A 20 -28.99 32.21 -3.48
CA LEU A 20 -28.99 30.85 -2.93
C LEU A 20 -30.36 30.16 -2.97
N LEU A 21 -31.45 30.91 -3.21
CA LEU A 21 -32.81 30.40 -3.33
C LEU A 21 -33.37 30.47 -4.76
N SER A 22 -32.64 31.04 -5.72
CA SER A 22 -33.12 31.27 -7.09
C SER A 22 -32.20 30.65 -8.13
N GLY A 23 -32.45 29.38 -8.49
CA GLY A 23 -32.06 28.87 -9.80
C GLY A 23 -31.39 27.50 -9.77
N CYS A 24 -30.08 27.45 -9.60
CA CYS A 24 -29.31 26.30 -10.09
C CYS A 24 -29.29 25.11 -9.13
N SER A 25 -29.28 25.31 -7.81
CA SER A 25 -29.39 24.22 -6.83
C SER A 25 -30.73 23.46 -6.89
N ILE A 26 -31.84 24.18 -7.07
CA ILE A 26 -33.19 23.58 -7.14
C ILE A 26 -33.43 22.94 -8.52
N ILE A 27 -32.98 23.57 -9.60
CA ILE A 27 -33.04 22.99 -10.95
C ILE A 27 -32.12 21.77 -11.05
N GLY A 28 -30.93 21.84 -10.45
CA GLY A 28 -29.99 20.73 -10.35
C GLY A 28 -30.57 19.55 -9.59
N ALA A 29 -31.17 19.78 -8.42
CA ALA A 29 -31.91 18.75 -7.68
C ALA A 29 -33.08 18.18 -8.48
N GLY A 30 -33.83 19.02 -9.21
CA GLY A 30 -34.93 18.60 -10.07
C GLY A 30 -34.49 17.71 -11.23
N LEU A 31 -33.46 18.12 -11.98
CA LEU A 31 -32.89 17.32 -13.07
C LEU A 31 -32.23 16.04 -12.56
N GLY A 32 -31.52 16.13 -11.44
CA GLY A 32 -30.93 14.99 -10.74
C GLY A 32 -31.95 13.93 -10.36
N SER A 33 -33.12 14.36 -9.86
CA SER A 33 -34.22 13.45 -9.48
C SER A 33 -34.88 12.73 -10.66
N THR A 34 -34.74 13.24 -11.88
CA THR A 34 -35.24 12.57 -13.09
C THR A 34 -34.28 11.53 -13.66
N LEU A 35 -33.02 11.52 -13.19
CA LEU A 35 -32.01 10.51 -13.52
C LEU A 35 -31.98 9.36 -12.50
N ASP A 36 -32.70 9.51 -11.39
CA ASP A 36 -32.88 8.48 -10.38
C ASP A 36 -33.93 7.48 -10.83
N ASP A 37 -33.47 6.48 -11.58
CA ASP A 37 -34.22 5.24 -11.77
C ASP A 37 -33.93 4.31 -10.58
N PRO A 38 -34.90 4.05 -9.68
CA PRO A 38 -34.69 3.22 -8.48
C PRO A 38 -34.35 1.75 -8.80
N GLU A 39 -34.36 1.34 -10.08
CA GLU A 39 -34.04 -0.03 -10.51
C GLU A 39 -32.55 -0.27 -10.87
N ASN A 40 -31.67 0.73 -10.82
CA ASN A 40 -30.25 0.54 -11.19
C ASN A 40 -29.34 0.10 -10.03
N ILE A 41 -29.72 -0.98 -9.35
CA ILE A 41 -28.80 -1.75 -8.51
C ILE A 41 -28.13 -2.78 -9.41
N THR A 42 -26.88 -2.53 -9.79
CA THR A 42 -26.07 -3.52 -10.50
C THR A 42 -25.28 -4.35 -9.48
N THR A 43 -25.66 -5.62 -9.40
CA THR A 43 -24.91 -6.65 -8.69
C THR A 43 -23.91 -7.28 -9.66
N SER A 44 -22.64 -7.33 -9.28
CA SER A 44 -21.65 -8.16 -9.96
C SER A 44 -21.19 -9.29 -9.05
N THR A 45 -20.87 -10.43 -9.65
CA THR A 45 -20.32 -11.59 -8.94
C THR A 45 -18.92 -11.81 -9.45
N GLU A 46 -17.95 -11.65 -8.55
CA GLU A 46 -16.53 -11.68 -8.83
C GLU A 46 -15.87 -12.85 -8.10
N GLN A 47 -14.66 -13.21 -8.55
CA GLN A 47 -13.81 -14.19 -7.88
C GLN A 47 -13.23 -13.62 -6.57
N PRO A 48 -12.80 -14.46 -5.61
CA PRO A 48 -12.19 -14.00 -4.36
C PRO A 48 -11.00 -13.05 -4.53
N SER A 49 -10.23 -13.19 -5.62
CA SER A 49 -9.11 -12.29 -5.96
C SER A 49 -9.52 -10.82 -6.11
N TYR A 50 -10.79 -10.55 -6.46
CA TYR A 50 -11.35 -9.21 -6.58
C TYR A 50 -11.33 -8.43 -5.26
N LEU A 51 -11.22 -9.08 -4.10
CA LEU A 51 -11.09 -8.39 -2.80
C LEU A 51 -9.86 -7.48 -2.72
N SER A 52 -8.86 -7.68 -3.57
CA SER A 52 -7.73 -6.76 -3.70
C SER A 52 -8.09 -5.41 -4.35
N GLU A 53 -9.21 -5.35 -5.07
CA GLU A 53 -9.72 -4.15 -5.75
C GLU A 53 -10.82 -3.45 -4.94
N VAL A 54 -11.34 -4.10 -3.90
CA VAL A 54 -12.39 -3.54 -3.04
C VAL A 54 -11.78 -2.60 -2.00
N ALA A 55 -12.32 -1.38 -1.89
CA ALA A 55 -11.87 -0.45 -0.87
C ALA A 55 -12.51 -0.77 0.50
N PRO A 56 -11.78 -0.64 1.62
CA PRO A 56 -12.43 -0.74 2.92
C PRO A 56 -13.50 0.36 3.05
N GLY A 57 -14.69 -0.03 3.50
CA GLY A 57 -15.89 0.81 3.49
C GLY A 57 -16.93 0.43 2.45
N ASP A 58 -16.57 -0.36 1.44
CA ASP A 58 -17.53 -0.84 0.45
C ASP A 58 -18.41 -1.96 1.03
N GLU A 59 -19.71 -1.92 0.73
CA GLU A 59 -20.62 -3.02 1.05
C GLU A 59 -20.43 -4.18 0.07
N LEU A 60 -20.22 -5.38 0.62
CA LEU A 60 -20.18 -6.61 -0.18
C LEU A 60 -20.88 -7.77 0.53
N THR A 61 -21.22 -8.78 -0.27
CA THR A 61 -21.71 -10.07 0.19
C THR A 61 -20.72 -11.15 -0.24
N LEU A 62 -20.18 -11.90 0.72
CA LEU A 62 -19.39 -13.10 0.47
C LEU A 62 -20.31 -14.30 0.43
N LYS A 63 -20.18 -15.11 -0.62
CA LYS A 63 -20.80 -16.42 -0.70
C LYS A 63 -19.72 -17.48 -0.46
N LEU A 64 -19.95 -18.37 0.49
CA LEU A 64 -19.02 -19.44 0.85
C LEU A 64 -19.30 -20.71 0.07
N PHE A 65 -18.30 -21.58 -0.07
CA PHE A 65 -18.47 -22.93 -0.66
C PHE A 65 -19.51 -23.79 0.08
N SER A 66 -19.78 -23.49 1.35
CA SER A 66 -20.84 -24.12 2.15
C SER A 66 -22.25 -23.71 1.72
N GLY A 67 -22.38 -22.70 0.85
CA GLY A 67 -23.64 -22.06 0.47
C GLY A 67 -24.10 -20.98 1.45
N LYS A 68 -23.37 -20.75 2.55
CA LYS A 68 -23.66 -19.66 3.50
C LYS A 68 -23.24 -18.32 2.89
N GLU A 69 -24.02 -17.29 3.17
CA GLU A 69 -23.73 -15.91 2.75
C GLU A 69 -23.48 -15.02 3.96
N HIS A 70 -22.60 -14.04 3.77
CA HIS A 70 -22.22 -13.06 4.77
C HIS A 70 -22.14 -11.69 4.12
N SER A 71 -22.84 -10.70 4.66
CA SER A 71 -22.85 -9.34 4.11
C SER A 71 -22.39 -8.34 5.15
N GLY A 72 -21.68 -7.30 4.70
CA GLY A 72 -21.25 -6.20 5.55
C GLY A 72 -20.33 -5.24 4.81
N GLU A 73 -19.92 -4.21 5.54
CA GLU A 73 -18.89 -3.26 5.15
C GLU A 73 -17.53 -3.96 5.19
N PHE A 74 -16.82 -3.98 4.07
CA PHE A 74 -15.50 -4.57 3.99
C PHE A 74 -14.50 -3.74 4.79
N ARG A 75 -13.68 -4.39 5.61
CA ARG A 75 -12.64 -3.73 6.45
C ARG A 75 -11.22 -4.20 6.12
N GLY A 76 -11.05 -4.94 5.03
CA GLY A 76 -9.77 -5.52 4.62
C GLY A 76 -9.65 -7.00 4.93
N ILE A 77 -8.46 -7.53 4.63
CA ILE A 77 -8.09 -8.92 4.88
C ILE A 77 -7.14 -8.93 6.09
N ALA A 78 -7.53 -9.66 7.13
CA ALA A 78 -6.71 -9.87 8.31
C ALA A 78 -5.90 -11.16 8.17
N GLN A 79 -4.68 -11.16 8.70
CA GLN A 79 -3.86 -12.36 8.78
C GLN A 79 -4.44 -13.34 9.81
N PRO A 80 -4.30 -14.66 9.58
CA PRO A 80 -4.78 -15.63 10.53
C PRO A 80 -3.94 -15.61 11.81
N THR A 81 -4.56 -15.87 12.94
CA THR A 81 -3.86 -16.10 14.19
C THR A 81 -3.19 -17.48 14.20
N LEU A 82 -2.29 -17.71 15.16
CA LEU A 82 -1.65 -19.01 15.36
C LEU A 82 -2.67 -20.14 15.54
N ASP A 83 -3.72 -19.87 16.33
CA ASP A 83 -4.76 -20.83 16.65
C ASP A 83 -5.65 -21.10 15.43
N GLU A 84 -5.91 -20.09 14.62
CA GLU A 84 -6.61 -20.23 13.34
C GLU A 84 -5.80 -21.08 12.35
N LEU A 85 -4.49 -20.84 12.19
CA LEU A 85 -3.62 -21.66 11.34
C LEU A 85 -3.62 -23.14 11.76
N ASN A 86 -3.58 -23.40 13.08
CA ASN A 86 -3.68 -24.76 13.60
C ASN A 86 -5.06 -25.37 13.35
N THR A 87 -6.13 -24.62 13.57
CA THR A 87 -7.50 -25.06 13.30
C THR A 87 -7.70 -25.39 11.82
N MET A 88 -7.16 -24.56 10.93
CA MET A 88 -7.20 -24.75 9.47
C MET A 88 -6.54 -26.08 9.06
N LEU A 89 -5.40 -26.43 9.66
CA LEU A 89 -4.74 -27.72 9.43
C LEU A 89 -5.55 -28.92 9.93
N GLU A 90 -6.20 -28.79 11.08
CA GLU A 90 -6.97 -29.89 11.68
C GLU A 90 -8.30 -30.14 10.97
N THR A 91 -8.87 -29.10 10.36
CA THR A 91 -10.17 -29.15 9.70
C THR A 91 -10.08 -29.38 8.19
N SER A 92 -8.90 -29.22 7.57
CA SER A 92 -8.75 -29.45 6.14
C SER A 92 -8.93 -30.91 5.75
N SER A 93 -9.75 -31.12 4.72
CA SER A 93 -9.82 -32.36 3.97
C SER A 93 -9.21 -32.14 2.59
N ARG A 94 -8.47 -33.14 2.09
CA ARG A 94 -7.91 -33.10 0.74
C ARG A 94 -9.05 -33.04 -0.27
N ILE A 95 -9.00 -32.08 -1.19
CA ILE A 95 -9.98 -31.92 -2.24
C ILE A 95 -9.50 -32.75 -3.45
N GLU A 96 -10.29 -33.76 -3.81
CA GLU A 96 -10.01 -34.62 -4.97
C GLU A 96 -10.17 -33.79 -6.26
N GLY A 97 -9.14 -33.75 -7.11
CA GLY A 97 -9.10 -32.84 -8.27
C GLY A 97 -8.83 -31.36 -7.93
N GLY A 98 -8.46 -31.07 -6.69
CA GLY A 98 -8.08 -29.74 -6.23
C GLY A 98 -6.71 -29.28 -6.75
N PRO A 99 -6.25 -28.09 -6.31
CA PRO A 99 -4.97 -27.54 -6.72
C PRO A 99 -3.78 -28.47 -6.41
N LEU A 100 -2.68 -28.31 -7.14
CA LEU A 100 -1.49 -29.18 -7.03
C LEU A 100 -0.91 -29.20 -5.60
N LEU A 101 -0.89 -28.04 -4.94
CA LEU A 101 -0.45 -27.90 -3.56
C LEU A 101 -1.65 -27.63 -2.65
N GLN A 102 -1.89 -28.51 -1.68
CA GLN A 102 -3.04 -28.45 -0.78
C GLN A 102 -2.63 -28.39 0.68
N ARG A 103 -3.52 -27.83 1.50
CA ARG A 103 -3.34 -27.80 2.95
C ARG A 103 -3.14 -29.22 3.50
N GLY A 104 -2.11 -29.36 4.32
CA GLY A 104 -1.70 -30.61 4.95
C GLY A 104 -0.69 -31.42 4.15
N ASP A 105 -0.39 -31.04 2.89
CA ASP A 105 0.60 -31.73 2.07
C ASP A 105 1.98 -31.70 2.73
N ALA A 106 2.66 -32.85 2.70
CA ALA A 106 4.03 -32.97 3.14
C ALA A 106 4.95 -32.41 2.06
N VAL A 107 5.68 -31.35 2.40
CA VAL A 107 6.64 -30.70 1.52
C VAL A 107 7.97 -30.53 2.24
N ASP A 108 9.05 -30.56 1.48
CA ASP A 108 10.34 -30.09 1.94
C ASP A 108 10.49 -28.62 1.56
N VAL A 109 10.81 -27.76 2.52
CA VAL A 109 11.26 -26.40 2.23
C VAL A 109 12.72 -26.48 1.86
N VAL A 110 13.08 -25.99 0.67
CA VAL A 110 14.46 -25.72 0.31
C VAL A 110 14.69 -24.22 0.42
N THR A 111 15.73 -23.85 1.18
CA THR A 111 16.16 -22.46 1.36
C THR A 111 17.28 -22.13 0.39
N GLU A 112 17.56 -20.84 0.16
CA GLU A 112 18.65 -20.40 -0.73
C GLU A 112 20.03 -20.98 -0.35
N ASP A 113 20.25 -21.26 0.94
CA ASP A 113 21.50 -21.87 1.43
C ASP A 113 21.59 -23.39 1.13
N GLY A 114 20.59 -23.96 0.45
CA GLY A 114 20.52 -25.38 0.06
C GLY A 114 20.10 -26.33 1.17
N GLU A 115 19.73 -25.80 2.34
CA GLU A 115 19.17 -26.61 3.43
C GLU A 115 17.71 -26.99 3.12
N SER A 116 17.38 -28.25 3.42
CA SER A 116 16.06 -28.83 3.19
C SER A 116 15.50 -29.39 4.49
N TYR A 117 14.25 -29.08 4.83
CA TYR A 117 13.59 -29.66 6.00
C TYR A 117 12.10 -29.94 5.78
N PRO A 118 11.58 -31.03 6.37
CA PRO A 118 10.22 -31.48 6.13
C PRO A 118 9.20 -30.69 6.94
N VAL A 119 8.20 -30.16 6.25
CA VAL A 119 7.09 -29.41 6.82
C VAL A 119 5.76 -29.89 6.26
N ARG A 120 4.67 -29.42 6.84
CA ARG A 120 3.34 -29.49 6.25
C ARG A 120 2.95 -28.13 5.72
N PHE A 121 2.45 -28.08 4.49
CA PHE A 121 1.91 -26.85 3.92
C PHE A 121 0.59 -26.48 4.59
N ILE A 122 0.42 -25.24 5.04
CA ILE A 122 -0.85 -24.73 5.59
C ILE A 122 -1.59 -23.94 4.52
N GLY A 123 -0.85 -23.10 3.79
CA GLY A 123 -1.33 -22.24 2.72
C GLY A 123 -0.36 -21.08 2.50
N CYS A 124 -0.74 -20.09 1.70
CA CYS A 124 0.09 -18.92 1.43
C CYS A 124 -0.76 -17.67 1.26
N ASP A 125 -0.14 -16.52 1.42
CA ASP A 125 -0.68 -15.23 1.00
C ASP A 125 0.22 -14.62 -0.07
N GLY A 126 -0.08 -13.40 -0.53
CA GLY A 126 0.74 -12.71 -1.52
C GLY A 126 2.17 -12.39 -1.07
N LEU A 127 2.51 -12.65 0.20
CA LEU A 127 3.79 -12.27 0.80
C LEU A 127 4.62 -13.47 1.26
N GLY A 128 4.00 -14.61 1.53
CA GLY A 128 4.69 -15.76 2.10
C GLY A 128 3.84 -17.01 2.22
N VAL A 129 4.50 -18.06 2.70
CA VAL A 129 3.94 -19.38 2.90
C VAL A 129 3.84 -19.69 4.38
N TYR A 130 2.66 -20.12 4.79
CA TYR A 130 2.37 -20.70 6.10
C TYR A 130 2.62 -22.20 6.06
N LEU A 131 3.47 -22.66 6.96
CA LEU A 131 3.96 -24.02 7.05
C LEU A 131 3.85 -24.49 8.50
N GLN A 132 3.89 -25.80 8.73
CA GLN A 132 4.01 -26.37 10.07
C GLN A 132 5.22 -27.29 10.11
N ARG A 133 6.12 -27.06 11.06
CA ARG A 133 7.25 -27.96 11.28
C ARG A 133 6.78 -29.31 11.77
N SER A 134 7.29 -30.37 11.15
CA SER A 134 6.89 -31.75 11.47
C SER A 134 7.29 -32.16 12.90
N GLU A 135 8.37 -31.58 13.44
CA GLU A 135 8.96 -31.97 14.73
C GLU A 135 8.21 -31.42 15.95
N ASP A 136 7.83 -30.14 15.94
CA ASP A 136 7.26 -29.45 17.10
C ASP A 136 5.85 -28.89 16.85
N ARG A 137 5.29 -29.15 15.66
CA ARG A 137 3.99 -28.65 15.20
C ARG A 137 3.85 -27.13 15.27
N LYS A 138 4.95 -26.39 15.41
CA LYS A 138 4.89 -24.93 15.40
C LYS A 138 4.69 -24.46 13.96
N PRO A 139 3.76 -23.51 13.76
CA PRO A 139 3.66 -22.88 12.47
C PRO A 139 4.90 -22.03 12.21
N LEU A 140 5.23 -21.95 10.94
CA LEU A 140 6.38 -21.29 10.37
C LEU A 140 5.85 -20.44 9.22
N TYR A 141 6.28 -19.19 9.15
CA TYR A 141 5.98 -18.33 8.01
C TYR A 141 7.28 -18.00 7.29
N ILE A 142 7.33 -18.28 5.99
CA ILE A 142 8.46 -17.96 5.12
C ILE A 142 7.97 -16.97 4.09
N ILE A 143 8.55 -15.77 4.10
CA ILE A 143 8.26 -14.79 3.04
C ILE A 143 8.82 -15.30 1.71
N LEU A 144 8.10 -15.04 0.61
CA LEU A 144 8.43 -15.58 -0.70
C LEU A 144 9.87 -15.30 -1.15
N PRO A 145 10.47 -14.11 -0.91
CA PRO A 145 11.86 -13.87 -1.29
C PRO A 145 12.92 -14.72 -0.56
N LEU A 146 12.56 -15.41 0.52
CA LEU A 146 13.46 -16.31 1.26
C LEU A 146 13.21 -17.79 0.93
N LEU A 147 12.21 -18.07 0.10
CA LEU A 147 11.89 -19.39 -0.37
C LEU A 147 12.65 -19.62 -1.69
N ASP A 148 13.54 -20.62 -1.72
CA ASP A 148 14.10 -21.08 -2.99
C ASP A 148 13.03 -21.90 -3.73
N HIS A 149 12.57 -22.99 -3.11
CA HIS A 149 11.37 -23.70 -3.56
C HIS A 149 10.79 -24.61 -2.46
N LEU A 150 9.51 -24.94 -2.59
CA LEU A 150 8.87 -26.07 -1.91
C LEU A 150 8.99 -27.30 -2.80
N LYS A 151 9.24 -28.47 -2.20
CA LYS A 151 9.30 -29.74 -2.92
C LYS A 151 8.30 -30.74 -2.35
N LEU A 152 7.35 -31.19 -3.15
CA LEU A 152 6.41 -32.23 -2.75
C LEU A 152 7.08 -33.60 -2.73
N ALA A 153 6.52 -34.54 -1.96
CA ALA A 153 6.95 -35.93 -1.95
C ALA A 153 6.92 -36.60 -3.34
N GLY A 154 6.09 -36.10 -4.27
CA GLY A 154 6.02 -36.54 -5.67
C GLY A 154 7.17 -36.06 -6.56
N GLY A 155 8.03 -35.16 -6.06
CA GLY A 155 9.16 -34.57 -6.79
C GLY A 155 8.85 -33.24 -7.48
N GLU A 156 7.58 -32.81 -7.51
CA GLU A 156 7.18 -31.49 -7.99
C GLU A 156 7.74 -30.38 -7.10
N THR A 157 8.12 -29.26 -7.70
CA THR A 157 8.69 -28.10 -7.02
C THR A 157 7.85 -26.85 -7.30
N PHE A 158 7.78 -25.95 -6.32
CA PHE A 158 7.09 -24.67 -6.41
C PHE A 158 8.01 -23.59 -5.86
N ASP A 159 8.53 -22.72 -6.72
CA ASP A 159 9.26 -21.53 -6.29
C ASP A 159 8.32 -20.38 -5.90
N ALA A 160 8.89 -19.22 -5.60
CA ALA A 160 8.11 -18.03 -5.23
C ALA A 160 7.15 -17.58 -6.34
N ASP A 161 7.57 -17.65 -7.61
CA ASP A 161 6.80 -17.18 -8.76
C ASP A 161 5.66 -18.17 -9.05
N ASP A 162 5.94 -19.48 -9.00
CA ASP A 162 4.93 -20.53 -9.15
C ASP A 162 3.78 -20.36 -8.14
N LEU A 163 4.10 -20.01 -6.89
CA LEU A 163 3.11 -19.81 -5.83
C LEU A 163 2.29 -18.54 -6.05
N GLN A 164 2.91 -17.44 -6.50
CA GLN A 164 2.20 -16.21 -6.83
C GLN A 164 1.28 -16.39 -8.03
N ASP A 165 1.77 -17.05 -9.08
CA ASP A 165 0.97 -17.37 -10.26
C ASP A 165 -0.20 -18.30 -9.90
N ALA A 166 0.03 -19.28 -9.03
CA ALA A 166 -1.04 -20.16 -8.57
C ALA A 166 -2.10 -19.39 -7.76
N LEU A 167 -1.70 -18.47 -6.89
CA LEU A 167 -2.61 -17.58 -6.17
C LEU A 167 -3.42 -16.69 -7.13
N ALA A 168 -2.74 -16.02 -8.06
CA ALA A 168 -3.35 -15.08 -9.01
C ALA A 168 -4.38 -15.77 -9.91
N ASN A 169 -4.10 -17.01 -10.32
CA ASN A 169 -4.99 -17.80 -11.18
C ASN A 169 -6.05 -18.59 -10.40
N GLY A 170 -6.12 -18.48 -9.07
CA GLY A 170 -7.05 -19.24 -8.23
C GLY A 170 -6.72 -20.74 -8.11
N ASN A 171 -5.54 -21.14 -8.59
CA ASN A 171 -4.97 -22.48 -8.47
C ASN A 171 -4.29 -22.71 -7.12
N LEU A 172 -4.31 -21.74 -6.22
CA LEU A 172 -3.91 -21.89 -4.84
C LEU A 172 -4.81 -21.00 -3.99
N ARG A 173 -5.32 -21.53 -2.88
CA ARG A 173 -6.20 -20.76 -2.00
C ARG A 173 -5.37 -19.91 -1.05
N SER A 174 -5.62 -18.61 -1.07
CA SER A 174 -4.99 -17.68 -0.14
C SER A 174 -5.45 -17.94 1.28
N VAL A 175 -4.53 -17.79 2.23
CA VAL A 175 -4.80 -17.86 3.67
C VAL A 175 -4.97 -16.44 4.21
N GLY A 176 -6.07 -16.21 4.91
CA GLY A 176 -6.44 -14.92 5.47
C GLY A 176 -7.89 -14.93 5.94
N ASN A 177 -8.32 -13.86 6.59
CA ASN A 177 -9.69 -13.66 7.02
C ASN A 177 -10.23 -12.37 6.42
N VAL A 178 -11.30 -12.44 5.63
CA VAL A 178 -12.05 -11.26 5.22
C VAL A 178 -12.75 -10.71 6.45
N ARG A 179 -12.49 -9.43 6.77
CA ARG A 179 -13.18 -8.73 7.84
C ARG A 179 -14.38 -8.00 7.26
N LEU A 180 -15.56 -8.41 7.68
CA LEU A 180 -16.81 -7.68 7.43
C LEU A 180 -17.31 -7.05 8.72
N GLU A 181 -17.81 -5.83 8.61
CA GLU A 181 -18.50 -5.17 9.70
C GLU A 181 -19.98 -5.01 9.34
N SER A 182 -20.84 -5.34 10.28
CA SER A 182 -22.28 -5.15 10.17
C SER A 182 -22.78 -4.44 11.41
N ASP A 183 -23.98 -3.86 11.35
CA ASP A 183 -24.66 -3.22 12.49
C ASP A 183 -24.71 -4.11 13.76
N SER A 184 -24.63 -5.43 13.57
CA SER A 184 -24.78 -6.42 14.63
C SER A 184 -23.48 -7.02 15.16
N ALA A 185 -22.41 -7.05 14.37
CA ALA A 185 -21.12 -7.64 14.74
C ALA A 185 -20.04 -7.44 13.65
N SER A 186 -18.78 -7.46 14.08
CA SER A 186 -17.64 -7.74 13.22
C SER A 186 -17.50 -9.25 13.00
N GLN A 187 -17.26 -9.66 11.76
CA GLN A 187 -17.14 -11.05 11.33
C GLN A 187 -15.79 -11.26 10.65
N LEU A 188 -15.09 -12.32 11.02
CA LEU A 188 -13.90 -12.81 10.33
C LEU A 188 -14.28 -14.07 9.56
N ILE A 189 -14.07 -14.04 8.26
CA ILE A 189 -14.48 -15.10 7.33
C ILE A 189 -13.23 -15.64 6.65
N PRO A 190 -12.89 -16.92 6.81
CA PRO A 190 -11.71 -17.50 6.18
C PRO A 190 -11.78 -17.33 4.65
N LEU A 191 -10.73 -16.74 4.07
CA LEU A 191 -10.67 -16.41 2.64
C LEU A 191 -10.71 -17.67 1.76
N ASP A 192 -10.20 -18.79 2.26
CA ASP A 192 -10.22 -20.09 1.59
C ASP A 192 -11.60 -20.75 1.57
N GLU A 193 -12.56 -20.25 2.35
CA GLU A 193 -13.97 -20.67 2.33
C GLU A 193 -14.82 -19.84 1.35
N VAL A 194 -14.31 -18.70 0.87
CA VAL A 194 -15.04 -17.79 -0.02
C VAL A 194 -15.06 -18.38 -1.43
N GLU A 195 -16.28 -18.63 -1.95
CA GLU A 195 -16.53 -19.07 -3.32
C GLU A 195 -16.59 -17.87 -4.27
N SER A 196 -17.30 -16.80 -3.89
CA SER A 196 -17.45 -15.61 -4.71
C SER A 196 -17.73 -14.37 -3.88
N VAL A 197 -17.42 -13.22 -4.46
CA VAL A 197 -17.60 -11.88 -3.90
C VAL A 197 -18.68 -11.19 -4.70
N ILE A 198 -19.75 -10.78 -4.03
CA ILE A 198 -20.87 -10.11 -4.66
C ILE A 198 -20.83 -8.64 -4.24
N THR A 199 -20.63 -7.74 -5.18
CA THR A 199 -20.68 -6.30 -4.89
C THR A 199 -21.97 -5.70 -5.38
N THR A 200 -22.53 -4.79 -4.58
CA THR A 200 -23.77 -4.08 -4.90
C THR A 200 -23.43 -2.62 -5.14
N SER A 201 -23.22 -2.26 -6.41
CA SER A 201 -22.98 -0.86 -6.75
C SER A 201 -24.31 -0.10 -6.80
N ARG A 202 -24.58 0.73 -5.79
CA ARG A 202 -25.61 1.78 -5.90
C ARG A 202 -24.97 2.98 -6.59
N ARG A 203 -25.45 3.34 -7.79
CA ARG A 203 -25.22 4.70 -8.28
C ARG A 203 -25.85 5.66 -7.26
N ARG A 204 -25.07 6.63 -6.77
CA ARG A 204 -25.57 7.65 -5.83
C ARG A 204 -26.83 8.32 -6.41
N PRO A 205 -27.79 8.76 -5.57
CA PRO A 205 -28.98 9.45 -6.05
C PRO A 205 -28.56 10.66 -6.88
N GLY A 206 -28.93 10.68 -8.17
CA GLY A 206 -28.80 11.79 -9.09
C GLY A 206 -29.32 13.09 -8.50
N LEU A 207 -30.31 13.04 -7.59
CA LEU A 207 -30.78 14.18 -6.81
C LEU A 207 -29.65 14.87 -6.01
N ILE A 208 -28.78 14.10 -5.36
CA ILE A 208 -27.64 14.64 -4.58
C ILE A 208 -26.58 15.20 -5.52
N THR A 209 -26.25 14.48 -6.59
CA THR A 209 -25.28 14.94 -7.61
C THR A 209 -25.75 16.24 -8.28
N GLY A 210 -27.02 16.30 -8.66
CA GLY A 210 -27.63 17.48 -9.27
C GLY A 210 -27.67 18.67 -8.32
N PHE A 211 -27.94 18.44 -7.04
CA PHE A 211 -27.90 19.48 -6.01
C PHE A 211 -26.48 20.04 -5.80
N ILE A 212 -25.45 19.17 -5.72
CA ILE A 212 -24.04 19.59 -5.57
C ILE A 212 -23.56 20.39 -6.78
N VAL A 213 -23.87 19.93 -8.00
CA VAL A 213 -23.54 20.66 -9.24
C VAL A 213 -24.22 22.03 -9.26
N GLY A 214 -25.49 22.10 -8.83
CA GLY A 214 -26.21 23.37 -8.71
C GLY A 214 -25.57 24.32 -7.70
N LEU A 215 -25.13 23.82 -6.54
CA LEU A 215 -24.39 24.60 -5.54
C LEU A 215 -23.06 25.13 -6.07
N ALA A 216 -22.32 24.34 -6.85
CA ALA A 216 -21.06 24.77 -7.45
C ALA A 216 -21.26 25.92 -8.45
N VAL A 217 -22.33 25.86 -9.26
CA VAL A 217 -22.71 26.94 -10.18
C VAL A 217 -23.13 28.19 -9.42
N ASP A 218 -23.95 28.04 -8.37
CA ASP A 218 -24.38 29.16 -7.52
C ASP A 218 -23.16 29.81 -6.82
N ALA A 219 -22.22 29.01 -6.30
CA ALA A 219 -20.97 29.49 -5.71
C ALA A 219 -20.08 30.21 -6.72
N PHE A 220 -19.96 29.71 -7.96
CA PHE A 220 -19.20 30.36 -9.03
C PHE A 220 -19.82 31.70 -9.45
N LEU A 221 -21.15 31.79 -9.54
CA LEU A 221 -21.85 33.04 -9.84
C LEU A 221 -21.70 34.07 -8.72
N ILE A 222 -21.76 33.63 -7.46
CA ILE A 222 -21.51 34.51 -6.30
C ILE A 222 -20.05 34.96 -6.27
N TYR A 223 -19.10 34.05 -6.52
CA TYR A 223 -17.67 34.33 -6.56
C TYR A 223 -17.32 35.34 -7.66
N SER A 224 -17.82 35.15 -8.89
CA SER A 224 -17.60 36.06 -10.02
C SER A 224 -18.23 37.45 -9.85
N MET A 225 -19.23 37.59 -8.96
CA MET A 225 -19.79 38.89 -8.58
C MET A 225 -19.03 39.58 -7.45
N VAL A 226 -18.25 38.84 -6.65
CA VAL A 226 -17.59 39.34 -5.43
C VAL A 226 -16.09 39.58 -5.63
N ASP A 227 -15.45 38.91 -6.58
CA ASP A 227 -13.99 38.92 -6.70
C ASP A 227 -13.48 39.66 -7.97
N THR A 228 -13.11 40.93 -7.78
CA THR A 228 -12.22 41.69 -8.69
C THR A 228 -10.78 41.74 -8.19
N ASP A 229 -10.34 40.89 -7.26
CA ASP A 229 -8.93 40.83 -6.86
C ASP A 229 -8.50 39.43 -6.34
N SER A 230 -8.10 38.59 -7.31
CA SER A 230 -7.03 37.58 -7.25
C SER A 230 -6.93 36.64 -6.03
N SER A 231 -7.49 35.43 -6.13
CA SER A 231 -6.91 34.17 -5.60
C SER A 231 -7.52 32.95 -6.33
N PRO A 232 -6.76 31.86 -6.57
CA PRO A 232 -7.21 30.75 -7.42
C PRO A 232 -8.29 29.87 -6.75
N PRO A 233 -9.19 29.25 -7.54
CA PRO A 233 -10.33 28.48 -7.02
C PRO A 233 -9.92 27.15 -6.38
N PRO A 234 -10.74 26.59 -5.46
CA PRO A 234 -10.54 25.23 -4.96
C PRO A 234 -10.72 24.19 -6.08
N PRO A 235 -10.01 23.05 -6.03
CA PRO A 235 -10.04 22.07 -7.12
C PRO A 235 -11.40 21.35 -7.22
N PRO A 236 -11.80 20.92 -8.42
CA PRO A 236 -13.02 20.14 -8.62
C PRO A 236 -12.88 18.72 -8.05
N GLU A 237 -13.97 18.19 -7.48
CA GLU A 237 -14.10 16.78 -7.07
C GLU A 237 -13.77 15.83 -8.23
N VAL A 238 -12.79 14.94 -8.02
CA VAL A 238 -12.31 13.97 -9.02
C VAL A 238 -13.28 12.78 -9.11
N LYS A 239 -13.72 12.49 -10.34
CA LYS A 239 -14.56 11.33 -10.68
C LYS A 239 -13.75 10.04 -10.57
N LYS A 240 -14.21 9.08 -9.76
CA LYS A 240 -13.78 7.67 -9.83
C LYS A 240 -14.35 7.01 -11.10
N LYS A 241 -13.51 6.83 -12.11
CA LYS A 241 -13.53 5.66 -13.01
C LYS A 241 -12.34 5.76 -13.96
N ASP A 242 -11.44 4.79 -13.87
CA ASP A 242 -10.91 4.05 -15.02
C ASP A 242 -10.13 2.85 -14.46
N THR A 243 -10.81 1.71 -14.50
CA THR A 243 -10.29 0.36 -14.23
C THR A 243 -9.53 -0.09 -15.46
N GLY A 244 -8.21 -0.15 -15.34
CA GLY A 244 -7.31 -0.68 -16.35
C GLY A 244 -5.91 -0.74 -15.77
N ALA A 245 -5.64 -1.75 -14.94
CA ALA A 245 -4.30 -2.08 -14.49
C ALA A 245 -4.06 -3.57 -14.75
N SER A 246 -3.23 -3.84 -15.76
CA SER A 246 -2.56 -5.13 -15.93
C SER A 246 -1.35 -5.19 -14.99
N SER A 247 -1.37 -6.22 -14.15
CA SER A 247 -0.24 -7.04 -13.65
C SER A 247 1.05 -6.33 -13.18
N GLY A 248 1.34 -6.48 -11.88
CA GLY A 248 2.72 -6.63 -11.41
C GLY A 248 3.16 -5.80 -10.21
N ALA A 249 2.37 -5.72 -9.13
CA ALA A 249 2.88 -5.38 -7.80
C ALA A 249 1.86 -5.85 -6.74
N GLY A 250 2.34 -6.57 -5.74
CA GLY A 250 1.53 -7.27 -4.75
C GLY A 250 0.50 -6.38 -4.05
N ALA A 251 -0.77 -6.72 -4.24
CA ALA A 251 -1.83 -6.31 -3.34
C ALA A 251 -1.64 -7.02 -2.00
N GLY A 252 -1.03 -6.36 -1.03
CA GLY A 252 -0.84 -6.97 0.28
C GLY A 252 0.06 -6.27 1.29
N GLY A 253 0.20 -4.94 1.26
CA GLY A 253 0.89 -4.24 2.36
C GLY A 253 1.65 -2.97 1.95
N ALA A 254 0.99 -2.00 1.33
CA ALA A 254 1.66 -0.74 1.00
C ALA A 254 1.66 0.24 2.19
N CYS A 255 2.78 0.93 2.37
CA CYS A 255 2.95 2.07 3.28
C CYS A 255 2.11 3.26 2.81
N GLY A 256 1.47 3.98 3.73
CA GLY A 256 0.52 5.07 3.46
C GLY A 256 1.14 6.31 2.85
N CYS A 257 1.28 6.35 1.52
CA CYS A 257 1.83 7.45 0.73
C CYS A 257 1.37 7.44 -0.74
N PRO A 258 1.41 8.60 -1.41
CA PRO A 258 1.10 8.68 -2.83
C PRO A 258 2.21 8.02 -3.66
N PHE A 259 1.78 7.24 -4.64
CA PHE A 259 2.65 6.56 -5.59
C PHE A 259 2.80 7.37 -6.87
N VAL A 260 4.04 7.52 -7.34
CA VAL A 260 4.33 8.10 -8.64
C VAL A 260 4.48 6.98 -9.66
N PHE A 261 3.74 7.10 -10.76
CA PHE A 261 3.82 6.20 -11.89
C PHE A 261 4.36 6.92 -13.12
N GLY A 262 5.20 6.21 -13.85
CA GLY A 262 5.82 6.61 -15.09
C GLY A 262 5.28 5.86 -16.29
N ARG A 263 4.94 6.56 -17.38
CA ARG A 263 4.56 5.88 -18.62
C ARG A 263 5.77 5.27 -19.30
N THR A 264 5.68 3.98 -19.66
CA THR A 264 6.67 3.26 -20.45
C THR A 264 5.94 2.49 -21.55
N GLY A 265 5.96 3.02 -22.78
CA GLY A 265 5.12 2.51 -23.87
C GLY A 265 3.64 2.77 -23.60
N ASP A 266 2.83 1.71 -23.60
CA ASP A 266 1.38 1.82 -23.33
C ASP A 266 1.02 1.64 -21.84
N ASP A 267 1.99 1.28 -21.00
CA ASP A 267 1.77 0.96 -19.58
C ASP A 267 2.27 2.07 -18.65
N TYR A 268 1.74 2.07 -17.43
CA TYR A 268 2.23 2.87 -16.31
C TYR A 268 2.89 1.95 -15.27
N ILE A 269 4.15 2.21 -14.98
CA ILE A 269 4.92 1.47 -13.97
C ILE A 269 5.28 2.36 -12.79
N VAL A 270 5.43 1.77 -11.61
CA VAL A 270 5.76 2.53 -10.39
C VAL A 270 7.19 3.06 -10.48
N GLU A 271 7.35 4.37 -10.27
CA GLU A 271 8.64 5.03 -10.12
C GLU A 271 9.11 5.03 -8.66
N GLY A 272 8.16 5.18 -7.73
CA GLY A 272 8.41 5.13 -6.30
C GLY A 272 7.25 5.66 -5.47
N GLU A 273 7.42 5.63 -4.15
CA GLU A 273 6.55 6.28 -3.17
C GLU A 273 7.19 7.60 -2.71
N CYS A 274 6.37 8.61 -2.41
CA CYS A 274 6.82 9.89 -1.84
C CYS A 274 6.20 10.09 -0.46
N PHE A 275 6.92 10.77 0.44
CA PHE A 275 6.44 11.19 1.77
C PHE A 275 6.27 10.09 2.81
N SER A 276 6.90 8.91 2.63
CA SER A 276 6.76 7.71 3.49
C SER A 276 6.71 8.02 5.00
N GLY A 277 5.52 7.98 5.61
CA GLY A 277 5.32 8.27 7.03
C GLY A 277 5.19 9.73 7.45
N ALA A 278 4.93 10.64 6.51
CA ALA A 278 4.46 12.00 6.80
C ALA A 278 2.97 12.05 7.19
N VAL A 279 2.53 11.21 8.14
CA VAL A 279 1.08 10.99 8.39
C VAL A 279 0.39 12.08 9.24
N PHE A 280 1.10 13.14 9.61
CA PHE A 280 0.56 14.29 10.37
C PHE A 280 1.22 15.60 9.92
N GLU A 281 0.54 16.72 10.09
CA GLU A 281 0.95 18.04 9.56
C GLU A 281 2.39 18.42 9.91
N ALA A 282 2.80 18.28 11.16
CA ALA A 282 4.16 18.62 11.57
C ALA A 282 5.25 17.65 11.07
N ALA A 283 4.88 16.53 10.43
CA ALA A 283 5.80 15.65 9.70
C ALA A 283 5.96 16.04 8.22
N GLN A 284 5.30 17.12 7.78
CA GLN A 284 5.47 17.68 6.45
C GLN A 284 6.95 17.90 6.14
N ARG A 285 7.35 17.42 4.97
CA ARG A 285 8.72 17.56 4.48
C ARG A 285 8.73 17.53 2.96
N ARG A 286 9.86 17.93 2.40
CA ARG A 286 10.13 17.77 0.96
C ARG A 286 10.72 16.38 0.73
N ASP A 287 10.22 15.69 -0.27
CA ASP A 287 10.80 14.43 -0.74
C ASP A 287 11.45 14.62 -2.11
N TRP A 288 12.43 13.77 -2.42
CA TRP A 288 13.21 13.83 -3.66
C TRP A 288 13.30 12.44 -4.26
N MET A 289 12.62 12.26 -5.39
CA MET A 289 12.58 10.98 -6.08
C MET A 289 13.20 11.11 -7.46
N LYS A 290 14.11 10.18 -7.79
CA LYS A 290 14.64 10.03 -9.14
C LYS A 290 13.66 9.18 -9.95
N LEU A 291 13.29 9.65 -11.13
CA LEU A 291 12.55 8.86 -12.13
C LEU A 291 13.54 7.87 -12.76
N ALA A 292 13.35 6.58 -12.49
CA ALA A 292 14.24 5.52 -12.91
C ALA A 292 13.85 4.94 -14.28
N PHE A 293 12.56 4.95 -14.61
CA PHE A 293 12.05 4.22 -15.76
C PHE A 293 11.41 5.10 -16.83
N THR A 294 10.70 6.17 -16.46
CA THR A 294 9.99 7.05 -17.39
C THR A 294 10.99 7.70 -18.34
N GLN A 295 10.71 7.57 -19.63
CA GLN A 295 11.42 8.30 -20.66
C GLN A 295 10.51 9.36 -21.27
N PRO A 296 11.06 10.51 -21.71
CA PRO A 296 10.27 11.49 -22.43
C PRO A 296 9.74 10.93 -23.75
N GLU A 297 8.44 11.07 -23.99
CA GLU A 297 7.77 10.77 -25.25
C GLU A 297 7.38 12.11 -25.90
N ASP A 298 7.82 12.36 -27.13
CA ASP A 298 7.57 13.63 -27.85
C ASP A 298 7.92 14.90 -27.05
N GLY A 299 8.94 14.81 -26.19
CA GLY A 299 9.41 15.91 -25.35
C GLY A 299 8.58 16.15 -24.07
N ALA A 300 7.64 15.26 -23.74
CA ALA A 300 6.87 15.29 -22.52
C ALA A 300 7.13 14.06 -21.65
N LEU A 301 7.08 14.21 -20.32
CA LEU A 301 7.01 13.09 -19.39
C LEU A 301 5.56 12.89 -18.97
N HIS A 302 5.08 11.65 -19.08
CA HIS A 302 3.75 11.26 -18.65
C HIS A 302 3.84 10.60 -17.28
N LEU A 303 3.47 11.35 -16.25
CA LEU A 303 3.48 10.90 -14.87
C LEU A 303 2.06 10.85 -14.32
N GLN A 304 1.77 9.87 -13.46
CA GLN A 304 0.58 9.86 -12.62
C GLN A 304 0.99 9.86 -11.15
N LEU A 305 0.18 10.51 -10.33
CA LEU A 305 0.28 10.47 -8.89
C LEU A 305 -1.02 9.88 -8.36
N ARG A 306 -0.93 8.81 -7.57
CA ARG A 306 -2.10 8.05 -7.12
C ARG A 306 -1.96 7.65 -5.68
N ASP A 307 -2.98 7.94 -4.88
CA ASP A 307 -3.18 7.28 -3.61
C ASP A 307 -3.77 5.90 -3.91
N LEU A 308 -3.05 4.86 -3.52
CA LEU A 308 -3.49 3.47 -3.69
C LEU A 308 -4.10 2.92 -2.39
N LEU A 309 -3.97 3.66 -1.29
CA LEU A 309 -4.42 3.28 0.04
C LEU A 309 -5.56 4.19 0.50
N GLN A 310 -6.18 3.81 1.61
CA GLN A 310 -7.28 4.58 2.20
C GLN A 310 -6.74 5.75 3.03
N GLU A 311 -6.23 6.74 2.34
CA GLU A 311 -5.66 7.94 2.94
C GLU A 311 -6.06 9.20 2.16
N VAL A 312 -5.73 10.35 2.74
CA VAL A 312 -5.90 11.65 2.09
C VAL A 312 -4.55 12.35 2.19
N ASP A 313 -3.85 12.41 1.06
CA ASP A 313 -2.58 13.10 0.96
C ASP A 313 -2.73 14.56 0.57
N TYR A 314 -1.99 15.43 1.25
CA TYR A 314 -1.92 16.86 0.97
C TYR A 314 -0.54 17.20 0.42
N ILE A 315 -0.50 17.75 -0.79
CA ILE A 315 0.74 18.12 -1.46
C ILE A 315 0.69 19.60 -1.82
N ASP A 316 1.52 20.39 -1.14
CA ASP A 316 1.62 21.82 -1.41
C ASP A 316 2.30 22.12 -2.75
N HIS A 317 3.28 21.29 -3.12
CA HIS A 317 4.13 21.55 -4.26
C HIS A 317 4.72 20.28 -4.86
N LEU A 318 4.50 20.11 -6.17
CA LEU A 318 5.12 19.08 -6.99
C LEU A 318 5.89 19.75 -8.13
N ALA A 319 7.15 19.35 -8.32
CA ALA A 319 7.97 19.86 -9.42
C ALA A 319 8.83 18.77 -10.02
N LEU A 320 9.04 18.88 -11.33
CA LEU A 320 9.99 18.07 -12.07
C LEU A 320 11.29 18.87 -12.24
N LEU A 321 12.42 18.24 -11.90
CA LEU A 321 13.74 18.85 -12.04
C LEU A 321 14.53 18.10 -13.09
N ARG A 322 14.91 18.81 -14.16
CA ARG A 322 15.86 18.32 -15.15
C ARG A 322 17.27 18.70 -14.72
N VAL A 323 18.11 17.69 -14.54
CA VAL A 323 19.51 17.87 -14.15
C VAL A 323 20.39 17.33 -15.26
N GLU A 324 21.24 18.17 -15.82
CA GLU A 324 22.28 17.75 -16.76
C GLU A 324 23.54 17.41 -15.97
N HIS A 325 24.16 16.26 -16.27
CA HIS A 325 25.35 15.76 -15.58
C HIS A 325 26.26 15.04 -16.58
N ALA A 326 27.51 14.80 -16.20
CA ALA A 326 28.49 14.14 -17.05
C ALA A 326 28.08 12.69 -17.38
N GLU A 327 28.52 12.20 -18.54
CA GLU A 327 28.31 10.81 -18.91
C GLU A 327 29.02 9.87 -17.90
N GLY A 328 28.32 8.81 -17.48
CA GLY A 328 28.84 7.85 -16.50
C GLY A 328 28.77 8.31 -15.04
N SER A 329 28.22 9.49 -14.75
CA SER A 329 27.86 9.91 -13.40
C SER A 329 26.39 9.64 -13.10
N GLU A 330 26.04 9.61 -11.82
CA GLU A 330 24.66 9.60 -11.34
C GLU A 330 24.42 10.84 -10.47
N VAL A 331 23.21 11.41 -10.55
CA VAL A 331 22.76 12.44 -9.62
C VAL A 331 21.96 11.78 -8.51
N VAL A 332 22.36 12.02 -7.26
CA VAL A 332 21.65 11.55 -6.07
C VAL A 332 21.23 12.73 -5.20
N PRO A 333 19.94 12.83 -4.80
CA PRO A 333 19.50 13.85 -3.87
C PRO A 333 19.91 13.48 -2.43
N THR A 334 20.24 14.48 -1.64
CA THR A 334 20.34 14.36 -0.18
C THR A 334 18.99 14.66 0.47
N GLU A 335 18.81 14.25 1.73
CA GLU A 335 17.60 14.55 2.51
C GLU A 335 17.32 16.07 2.59
N ASP A 336 18.37 16.89 2.68
CA ASP A 336 18.26 18.36 2.68
C ASP A 336 18.10 18.97 1.27
N GLY A 337 18.02 18.15 0.23
CA GLY A 337 17.71 18.55 -1.14
C GLY A 337 18.88 19.07 -1.97
N ARG A 338 20.13 18.83 -1.54
CA ARG A 338 21.30 19.03 -2.39
C ARG A 338 21.37 17.89 -3.40
N LEU A 339 21.73 18.21 -4.63
CA LEU A 339 21.95 17.23 -5.69
C LEU A 339 23.46 16.97 -5.81
N LEU A 340 23.86 15.73 -5.61
CA LEU A 340 25.27 15.31 -5.69
C LEU A 340 25.48 14.53 -6.98
N GLU A 341 26.37 15.02 -7.85
CA GLU A 341 26.87 14.25 -8.97
C GLU A 341 27.97 13.29 -8.49
N CYS A 342 27.78 11.99 -8.71
CA CYS A 342 28.64 10.95 -8.18
C CYS A 342 29.00 9.93 -9.27
N THR A 343 30.28 9.56 -9.36
CA THR A 343 30.69 8.35 -10.09
C THR A 343 30.69 7.18 -9.10
N LEU A 344 29.78 6.24 -9.28
CA LEU A 344 29.64 5.11 -8.37
C LEU A 344 30.83 4.15 -8.49
N THR A 345 31.40 3.78 -7.35
CA THR A 345 32.48 2.79 -7.27
C THR A 345 31.97 1.54 -6.59
N ALA A 346 32.06 0.39 -7.26
CA ALA A 346 31.62 -0.87 -6.69
C ALA A 346 32.46 -1.26 -5.45
N PRO A 347 31.84 -1.89 -4.44
CA PRO A 347 32.55 -2.45 -3.30
C PRO A 347 33.52 -3.56 -3.70
N ARG A 348 34.64 -3.62 -2.99
CA ARG A 348 35.64 -4.70 -3.06
C ARG A 348 35.13 -5.98 -2.40
N SER A 349 34.39 -5.85 -1.30
CA SER A 349 33.75 -6.95 -0.58
C SER A 349 32.49 -6.47 0.12
N ALA A 350 31.51 -7.36 0.28
CA ALA A 350 30.37 -7.14 1.15
C ALA A 350 30.06 -8.46 1.84
N VAL A 351 30.03 -8.45 3.17
CA VAL A 351 29.85 -9.65 3.98
C VAL A 351 28.75 -9.38 5.01
N ASP A 352 27.76 -10.26 5.13
CA ASP A 352 26.75 -10.14 6.18
C ASP A 352 27.30 -10.55 7.56
N ASP A 353 26.54 -10.30 8.63
CA ASP A 353 26.94 -10.72 9.99
C ASP A 353 27.13 -12.25 10.13
N GLY A 354 26.59 -13.02 9.18
CA GLY A 354 26.77 -14.46 9.07
C GLY A 354 28.06 -14.89 8.39
N GLY A 355 28.87 -13.97 7.87
CA GLY A 355 30.09 -14.26 7.12
C GLY A 355 29.85 -14.60 5.65
N ARG A 356 28.62 -14.47 5.12
CA ARG A 356 28.30 -14.79 3.72
C ARG A 356 28.70 -13.63 2.81
N ASP A 357 29.26 -13.93 1.64
CA ASP A 357 29.53 -12.93 0.60
C ASP A 357 28.21 -12.51 -0.04
N VAL A 358 27.81 -11.27 0.22
CA VAL A 358 26.57 -10.65 -0.30
C VAL A 358 26.88 -9.58 -1.34
N ARG A 359 28.10 -9.57 -1.90
CA ARG A 359 28.54 -8.54 -2.84
C ARG A 359 27.65 -8.46 -4.08
N SER A 360 27.18 -9.60 -4.59
CA SER A 360 26.24 -9.64 -5.73
C SER A 360 24.89 -8.98 -5.44
N LEU A 361 24.45 -8.96 -4.18
CA LEU A 361 23.18 -8.37 -3.74
C LEU A 361 23.28 -6.86 -3.51
N VAL A 362 24.47 -6.36 -3.15
CA VAL A 362 24.70 -4.91 -2.93
C VAL A 362 25.30 -4.19 -4.14
N THR A 363 25.73 -4.95 -5.15
CA THR A 363 26.17 -4.42 -6.47
C THR A 363 25.13 -4.59 -7.56
N GLY A 364 24.07 -5.36 -7.28
CA GLY A 364 23.00 -5.62 -8.22
C GLY A 364 22.23 -4.37 -8.64
N GLY A 365 21.57 -4.45 -9.80
CA GLY A 365 20.52 -3.51 -10.18
C GLY A 365 19.27 -3.69 -9.30
N THR A 366 18.14 -3.17 -9.76
CA THR A 366 16.87 -3.17 -9.01
C THR A 366 16.26 -4.57 -8.76
N GLU A 367 16.80 -5.63 -9.36
CA GLU A 367 16.22 -6.98 -9.33
C GLU A 367 16.68 -7.84 -8.15
N ARG A 368 17.78 -7.47 -7.47
CA ARG A 368 18.31 -8.24 -6.33
C ARG A 368 18.81 -7.30 -5.24
N TRP A 369 18.41 -7.60 -4.02
CA TRP A 369 18.76 -6.80 -2.83
C TRP A 369 19.09 -7.71 -1.65
N TRP A 370 19.86 -7.16 -0.71
CA TRP A 370 20.03 -7.79 0.59
C TRP A 370 18.92 -7.35 1.54
N LEU A 371 18.38 -8.28 2.32
CA LEU A 371 17.26 -8.06 3.23
C LEU A 371 17.69 -8.20 4.69
N SER A 372 17.52 -7.13 5.48
CA SER A 372 17.67 -7.18 6.95
C SER A 372 16.39 -7.76 7.56
N HIS A 373 16.49 -8.90 8.27
CA HIS A 373 15.33 -9.51 8.92
C HIS A 373 15.44 -9.49 10.45
N PRO A 374 14.50 -8.87 11.18
CA PRO A 374 14.57 -8.73 12.64
C PRO A 374 14.34 -10.05 13.40
N ALA A 375 13.63 -11.02 12.82
CA ALA A 375 13.60 -12.37 13.36
C ALA A 375 14.82 -13.13 12.85
N GLY A 376 15.97 -12.86 13.47
CA GLY A 376 17.25 -13.46 13.10
C GLY A 376 17.09 -14.95 12.78
N ARG A 377 17.59 -15.37 11.61
CA ARG A 377 17.66 -16.74 11.09
C ARG A 377 16.46 -17.63 11.47
N ILE A 378 15.59 -17.87 10.50
CA ILE A 378 14.65 -19.00 10.53
C ILE A 378 15.47 -20.29 10.36
N ASN A 379 16.10 -20.76 11.42
CA ASN A 379 16.72 -22.07 11.41
C ASN A 379 16.50 -22.74 12.77
N GLY A 380 16.39 -24.07 12.81
CA GLY A 380 16.20 -24.84 14.04
C GLY A 380 17.35 -24.76 15.05
N SER A 381 18.31 -23.86 14.85
CA SER A 381 19.23 -23.41 15.89
C SER A 381 18.51 -22.37 16.75
N LYS A 382 18.65 -22.50 18.08
CA LYS A 382 17.98 -21.70 19.11
C LYS A 382 17.59 -20.30 18.61
N PRO A 383 16.34 -19.82 18.85
CA PRO A 383 16.06 -18.39 18.68
C PRO A 383 17.17 -17.65 19.41
N LEU A 384 17.66 -16.54 18.84
CA LEU A 384 18.62 -15.69 19.52
C LEU A 384 18.05 -15.39 20.92
N ARG A 385 18.51 -16.18 21.89
CA ARG A 385 17.89 -16.30 23.19
C ARG A 385 18.54 -15.19 23.97
N ALA A 386 17.95 -14.00 23.92
CA ALA A 386 18.09 -12.88 24.86
C ALA A 386 19.52 -12.45 25.29
N GLU A 387 20.61 -13.02 24.78
CA GLU A 387 21.98 -12.80 25.30
C GLU A 387 23.08 -12.82 24.22
N ALA A 388 22.78 -12.64 22.93
CA ALA A 388 23.80 -12.45 21.90
C ALA A 388 23.57 -11.14 21.14
N SER A 389 24.28 -10.09 21.56
CA SER A 389 24.35 -8.70 21.06
C SER A 389 23.02 -7.98 20.75
N PRO A 390 22.80 -6.76 21.27
CA PRO A 390 21.60 -5.94 21.02
C PRO A 390 21.51 -5.38 19.58
N ASP A 391 22.23 -5.94 18.61
CA ASP A 391 22.53 -5.29 17.35
C ASP A 391 21.59 -5.78 16.23
N ARG A 392 21.00 -4.81 15.52
CA ARG A 392 20.19 -5.00 14.32
C ARG A 392 21.01 -5.75 13.25
N PRO A 393 20.41 -6.64 12.42
CA PRO A 393 21.16 -7.35 11.38
C PRO A 393 21.83 -6.37 10.43
N GLY A 394 23.11 -6.58 10.19
CA GLY A 394 23.98 -5.69 9.43
C GLY A 394 24.82 -6.40 8.37
N LEU A 395 25.56 -5.58 7.65
CA LEU A 395 26.53 -5.99 6.65
C LEU A 395 27.78 -5.11 6.74
N THR A 396 28.94 -5.69 6.47
CA THR A 396 30.22 -5.00 6.37
C THR A 396 30.60 -4.89 4.91
N VAL A 397 30.61 -3.66 4.37
CA VAL A 397 31.03 -3.36 3.00
C VAL A 397 32.37 -2.66 2.98
N THR A 398 33.29 -3.12 2.14
CA THR A 398 34.60 -2.48 1.93
C THR A 398 34.67 -1.91 0.52
N PHE A 399 35.03 -0.64 0.41
CA PHE A 399 35.23 0.04 -0.87
C PHE A 399 36.71 0.37 -1.08
N PRO A 400 37.19 0.45 -2.33
CA PRO A 400 38.49 1.05 -2.61
C PRO A 400 38.44 2.54 -2.23
N LYS A 401 39.43 3.02 -1.48
CA LYS A 401 39.56 4.45 -1.17
C LYS A 401 39.98 5.22 -2.43
N PRO A 402 39.23 6.23 -2.89
CA PRO A 402 39.66 7.07 -4.01
C PRO A 402 40.93 7.84 -3.66
N ALA A 403 41.88 7.91 -4.61
CA ALA A 403 43.13 8.65 -4.42
C ALA A 403 42.85 10.16 -4.27
N ASP A 404 43.63 10.82 -3.42
CA ASP A 404 43.64 12.29 -3.26
C ASP A 404 42.26 12.92 -2.95
N THR A 405 41.44 12.22 -2.13
CA THR A 405 40.14 12.73 -1.67
C THR A 405 40.12 12.96 -0.15
N ASP A 406 39.60 14.12 0.24
CA ASP A 406 39.41 14.52 1.66
C ASP A 406 37.98 14.21 2.17
N SER A 407 37.08 13.81 1.27
CA SER A 407 35.70 13.42 1.60
C SER A 407 35.22 12.30 0.68
N ILE A 408 34.28 11.50 1.18
CA ILE A 408 33.64 10.41 0.45
C ILE A 408 32.12 10.52 0.61
N THR A 409 31.39 10.14 -0.43
CA THR A 409 29.93 10.01 -0.40
C THR A 409 29.58 8.54 -0.45
N LEU A 410 28.87 8.05 0.56
CA LEU A 410 28.28 6.72 0.53
C LEU A 410 26.87 6.83 -0.04
N VAL A 411 26.64 6.19 -1.20
CA VAL A 411 25.31 6.09 -1.80
C VAL A 411 24.72 4.74 -1.40
N ALA A 412 23.59 4.77 -0.71
CA ALA A 412 22.83 3.59 -0.35
C ALA A 412 21.51 3.58 -1.12
N ARG A 413 21.23 2.49 -1.83
CA ARG A 413 19.92 2.23 -2.42
C ARG A 413 19.16 1.35 -1.43
N LEU A 414 18.21 1.96 -0.74
CA LEU A 414 17.44 1.32 0.31
C LEU A 414 15.97 1.30 -0.12
N GLN A 415 15.27 0.27 0.30
CA GLN A 415 13.82 0.19 0.17
C GLN A 415 13.23 -0.27 1.50
N ASN A 416 12.06 0.26 1.82
CA ASN A 416 11.25 -0.34 2.86
C ASN A 416 10.76 -1.70 2.36
N THR A 417 10.49 -2.58 3.32
CA THR A 417 9.83 -3.86 3.05
C THR A 417 8.40 -3.76 3.52
N ASP A 418 7.53 -4.67 3.07
CA ASP A 418 6.15 -4.74 3.57
C ASP A 418 6.12 -4.97 5.09
N TRP A 419 7.19 -5.52 5.67
CA TRP A 419 7.37 -5.58 7.12
C TRP A 419 7.42 -4.19 7.77
N GLY A 420 8.12 -3.24 7.15
CA GLY A 420 8.13 -1.84 7.60
C GLY A 420 6.73 -1.23 7.59
N ALA A 421 5.99 -1.42 6.50
CA ALA A 421 4.59 -0.98 6.41
C ALA A 421 3.72 -1.64 7.50
N ARG A 422 3.86 -2.95 7.72
CA ARG A 422 3.14 -3.68 8.77
C ARG A 422 3.44 -3.16 10.17
N LEU A 423 4.71 -2.91 10.48
CA LEU A 423 5.11 -2.31 11.76
C LEU A 423 4.48 -0.92 11.94
N HIS A 424 4.42 -0.15 10.86
CA HIS A 424 3.84 1.19 10.86
C HIS A 424 2.34 1.17 11.15
N TYR A 425 1.58 0.31 10.46
CA TYR A 425 0.16 0.08 10.75
C TYR A 425 -0.07 -0.42 12.16
N GLY A 426 0.72 -1.40 12.61
CA GLY A 426 0.65 -1.93 13.97
C GLY A 426 0.87 -0.83 15.01
N PHE A 427 1.91 -0.01 14.83
CA PHE A 427 2.26 1.10 15.70
C PHE A 427 1.11 2.11 15.81
N PHE A 428 0.55 2.60 14.69
CA PHE A 428 -0.58 3.53 14.77
C PHE A 428 -1.86 2.89 15.30
N GLY A 429 -2.06 1.61 15.01
CA GLY A 429 -3.17 0.82 15.56
C GLY A 429 -3.16 0.75 17.09
N LEU A 430 -1.99 0.85 17.74
CA LEU A 430 -1.89 0.86 19.21
C LEU A 430 -2.62 2.06 19.85
N PHE A 431 -2.78 3.16 19.12
CA PHE A 431 -3.47 4.34 19.62
C PHE A 431 -4.99 4.22 19.51
N GLY A 432 -5.52 3.36 18.62
CA GLY A 432 -6.96 3.17 18.42
C GLY A 432 -7.69 4.51 18.24
N GLU A 433 -8.77 4.71 19.00
CA GLU A 433 -9.56 5.96 18.99
C GLU A 433 -8.79 7.19 19.47
N ALA A 434 -7.64 7.02 20.16
CA ALA A 434 -6.81 8.13 20.62
C ALA A 434 -5.84 8.65 19.55
N LEU A 435 -5.76 8.01 18.38
CA LEU A 435 -4.86 8.41 17.30
C LEU A 435 -5.00 9.88 16.89
N PRO A 436 -6.21 10.47 16.74
CA PRO A 436 -6.34 11.89 16.43
C PRO A 436 -5.74 12.81 17.51
N ALA A 437 -5.94 12.49 18.79
CA ALA A 437 -5.36 13.26 19.89
C ALA A 437 -3.83 13.13 19.93
N GLN A 438 -3.32 11.96 19.53
CA GLN A 438 -1.88 11.74 19.39
C GLN A 438 -1.28 12.57 18.25
N TYR A 439 -1.98 12.69 17.10
CA TYR A 439 -1.58 13.59 16.03
C TYR A 439 -1.54 15.05 16.49
N GLU A 440 -2.54 15.52 17.24
CA GLU A 440 -2.51 16.87 17.82
C GLU A 440 -1.33 17.11 18.76
N LEU A 441 -0.97 16.10 19.57
CA LEU A 441 0.20 16.16 20.42
C LEU A 441 1.48 16.25 19.59
N TRP A 442 1.65 15.40 18.58
CA TRP A 442 2.80 15.48 17.68
C TRP A 442 2.82 16.79 16.88
N ASN A 443 1.68 17.34 16.48
CA ASN A 443 1.64 18.63 15.79
C ASN A 443 2.10 19.78 16.70
N SER A 444 1.72 19.76 17.97
CA SER A 444 1.96 20.86 18.90
C SER A 444 3.24 20.75 19.75
N ASP A 445 3.81 19.56 19.93
CA ASP A 445 4.97 19.31 20.80
C ASP A 445 6.17 18.72 20.04
N GLN A 446 7.22 19.53 19.86
CA GLN A 446 8.46 19.12 19.20
C GLN A 446 9.17 17.98 19.94
N LYS A 447 9.11 17.93 21.28
CA LYS A 447 9.73 16.85 22.04
C LYS A 447 8.98 15.54 21.79
N ALA A 448 7.64 15.57 21.83
CA ALA A 448 6.84 14.39 21.51
C ALA A 448 7.12 13.87 20.09
N ARG A 449 7.36 14.75 19.12
CA ARG A 449 7.84 14.36 17.78
C ARG A 449 9.25 13.78 17.79
N ALA A 450 10.18 14.40 18.50
CA ALA A 450 11.55 13.90 18.57
C ALA A 450 11.62 12.50 19.20
N ASP A 451 10.76 12.24 20.19
CA ASP A 451 10.65 10.94 20.85
C ASP A 451 10.09 9.86 19.88
N LEU A 452 9.25 10.24 18.90
CA LEU A 452 8.78 9.33 17.84
C LEU A 452 9.92 8.80 16.97
N HIS A 453 10.93 9.64 16.66
CA HIS A 453 12.08 9.24 15.84
C HIS A 453 13.12 8.39 16.58
N GLN A 454 12.97 8.22 17.90
CA GLN A 454 13.88 7.41 18.74
C GLN A 454 13.36 5.99 18.98
N LEU A 455 12.12 5.69 18.56
CA LEU A 455 11.51 4.37 18.55
C LEU A 455 11.98 3.59 17.31
#